data_AF-A0A9W4SZC8-F1
#
_entry.id   AF-A0A9W4SZC8-F1
#
_cell.length_a   1.000
_cell.length_b   1.000
_cell.length_c   1.000
_cell.angle_alpha   90.00
_cell.angle_beta   90.00
_cell.angle_gamma   90.00
#
_symmetry.space_group_name_H-M   'P 1'
#
loop_
_entity.id
_entity.type
_entity.pdbx_description
1 polymer ?
#
loop_
_entity_poly.entity_id
_entity_poly.type
_entity_poly.pdbx_seq_one_letter_code
_entity_poly.pdbx_strand_id
1 'polypeptide(L)' 'MSTIFEVIDSLPLPKEETNKLQTYLIKHNQEREILHSALMSPLKTDEAKLELLKEFLKTLSA' A
#
# COMPACT_ATOMS: atom_id res chain seq x y z
N MET A 1 7.45 5.01 -14.64
CA MET A 1 7.58 4.61 -13.22
C MET A 1 6.18 4.66 -12.64
N SER A 2 5.64 3.54 -12.21
CA SER A 2 4.36 3.55 -11.50
C SER A 2 4.58 4.12 -10.10
N THR A 3 3.69 4.98 -9.66
CA THR A 3 3.68 5.46 -8.27
C THR A 3 3.10 4.39 -7.36
N ILE A 4 3.44 4.43 -6.08
CA ILE A 4 2.80 3.56 -5.08
C ILE A 4 1.26 3.72 -5.09
N PHE A 5 0.76 4.92 -5.40
CA PHE A 5 -0.67 5.21 -5.46
C PHE A 5 -1.34 4.48 -6.62
N GLU A 6 -0.73 4.44 -7.81
CA GLU A 6 -1.22 3.66 -8.95
C GLU A 6 -1.22 2.16 -8.64
N VAL A 7 -0.21 1.66 -7.92
CA VAL A 7 -0.17 0.26 -7.48
C VAL A 7 -1.31 -0.03 -6.51
N ILE A 8 -1.52 0.84 -5.52
CA ILE A 8 -2.63 0.71 -4.55
C ILE A 8 -3.99 0.77 -5.26
N ASP A 9 -4.18 1.69 -6.21
CA ASP A 9 -5.44 1.84 -6.96
C ASP A 9 -5.71 0.64 -7.89
N SER A 10 -4.66 -0.05 -8.35
CA SER A 10 -4.82 -1.27 -9.15
C SER A 10 -5.22 -2.51 -8.34
N LEU A 11 -5.06 -2.46 -7.02
CA LEU A 11 -5.39 -3.57 -6.13
C LEU A 11 -6.86 -3.50 -5.68
N PRO A 12 -7.56 -4.64 -5.53
CA PRO A 12 -8.96 -4.68 -5.12
C PRO A 12 -9.14 -4.41 -3.61
N LEU A 13 -8.78 -3.21 -3.17
CA LEU A 13 -9.01 -2.71 -1.82
C LEU A 13 -10.30 -1.86 -1.75
N PRO A 14 -11.03 -1.90 -0.61
CA PRO A 14 -12.13 -0.97 -0.36
C PRO A 14 -11.69 0.49 -0.47
N LYS A 15 -12.51 1.33 -1.10
CA LYS A 15 -12.19 2.75 -1.33
C LYS A 15 -11.87 3.52 -0.03
N GLU A 16 -12.53 3.17 1.07
CA GLU A 16 -12.29 3.76 2.39
C GLU A 16 -10.87 3.43 2.91
N GLU A 17 -10.48 2.16 2.82
CA GLU A 17 -9.15 1.69 3.20
C GLU A 17 -8.06 2.29 2.30
N THR A 18 -8.31 2.34 0.99
CA THR A 18 -7.42 3.02 0.03
C THR A 18 -7.22 4.48 0.41
N ASN A 19 -8.29 5.24 0.67
CA ASN A 19 -8.19 6.65 1.04
C ASN A 19 -7.43 6.85 2.36
N LYS A 20 -7.67 5.99 3.37
CA LYS A 20 -6.96 6.03 4.65
C LYS A 20 -5.46 5.78 4.45
N LEU A 21 -5.12 4.74 3.68
CA LEU A 21 -3.75 4.38 3.37
C LEU A 21 -3.02 5.50 2.60
N GLN A 22 -3.63 6.02 1.53
CA GLN A 22 -3.02 7.09 0.74
C GLN A 22 -2.78 8.35 1.59
N THR A 23 -3.76 8.74 2.42
CA THR A 23 -3.63 9.88 3.34
C THR A 23 -2.47 9.69 4.33
N TYR A 24 -2.31 8.47 4.84
CA TYR A 24 -1.21 8.14 5.74
C TYR A 24 0.15 8.28 5.06
N LEU A 25 0.30 7.67 3.87
CA LEU A 25 1.54 7.65 3.08
C LEU A 25 1.96 9.04 2.59
N ILE A 26 1.01 9.97 2.40
CA ILE A 26 1.32 11.37 2.10
C ILE A 26 2.04 12.04 3.28
N LYS A 27 1.67 11.70 4.52
CA LYS A 27 2.26 12.27 5.74
C LYS A 27 3.53 11.56 6.18
N HIS A 28 3.70 10.29 5.80
CA HIS A 28 4.75 9.40 6.31
C HIS A 28 5.67 8.93 5.18
N ASN A 29 6.65 9.78 4.84
CA ASN A 29 7.50 9.55 3.67
C ASN A 29 8.36 8.27 3.77
N GLN A 30 8.91 7.95 4.95
CA GLN A 30 9.76 6.76 5.12
C GLN A 30 8.96 5.48 4.91
N GLU A 31 7.78 5.38 5.51
CA GLU A 31 6.91 4.21 5.37
C GLU A 31 6.40 4.07 3.94
N ARG A 32 6.15 5.20 3.25
CA ARG A 32 5.86 5.22 1.82
C ARG A 32 6.98 4.59 0.99
N GLU A 33 8.24 4.93 1.24
CA GLU A 33 9.37 4.36 0.49
C GLU A 33 9.57 2.86 0.77
N ILE A 34 9.40 2.44 2.02
CA ILE A 34 9.48 1.03 2.43
C ILE A 34 8.36 0.23 1.75
N LEU A 35 7.12 0.73 1.83
CA LEU A 35 5.94 0.09 1.26
C LEU A 35 6.03 0.04 -0.28
N HIS A 36 6.51 1.12 -0.91
CA HIS A 36 6.75 1.16 -2.34
C HIS A 36 7.76 0.10 -2.79
N SER A 37 8.89 0.00 -2.08
CA SER A 37 9.93 -1.00 -2.39
C SER A 37 9.41 -2.43 -2.22
N ALA A 38 8.60 -2.67 -1.18
CA ALA A 38 7.97 -3.97 -0.97
C ALA A 38 6.97 -4.31 -2.09
N LEU A 39 6.11 -3.37 -2.48
CA LEU A 39 5.08 -3.56 -3.51
C LEU A 39 5.64 -3.67 -4.92
N MET A 40 6.74 -2.99 -5.22
CA MET A 40 7.42 -3.04 -6.52
C MET A 40 8.33 -4.27 -6.66
N SER A 41 8.43 -5.12 -5.63
CA SER A 41 9.20 -6.35 -5.71
C SER A 41 8.62 -7.29 -6.78
N PRO A 42 9.42 -7.73 -7.77
CA PRO A 42 8.96 -8.63 -8.82
C PRO A 42 8.60 -10.03 -8.29
N LEU A 43 9.00 -10.34 -7.05
CA LEU A 43 8.72 -11.61 -6.38
C LEU A 43 7.33 -11.66 -5.74
N LYS A 44 6.62 -10.53 -5.65
CA LYS A 44 5.28 -10.48 -5.05
C LYS A 44 4.20 -10.57 -6.13
N THR A 45 3.32 -11.55 -5.97
CA THR A 45 2.04 -11.61 -6.67
C THR A 45 1.12 -10.50 -6.17
N ASP A 46 0.10 -10.14 -6.96
CA ASP A 46 -0.86 -9.11 -6.56
C ASP A 46 -1.63 -9.50 -5.29
N GLU A 47 -1.87 -10.78 -5.07
CA GLU A 47 -2.42 -11.32 -3.82
C GLU A 47 -1.51 -11.05 -2.62
N ALA A 48 -0.21 -11.33 -2.75
CA ALA A 48 0.78 -11.06 -1.70
C ALA A 48 0.99 -9.56 -1.43
N LYS A 49 0.77 -8.70 -2.44
CA LYS A 49 0.75 -7.24 -2.29
C LYS A 49 -0.49 -6.80 -1.51
N LEU A 50 -1.66 -7.35 -1.84
CA LEU A 50 -2.92 -7.06 -1.18
C LEU A 50 -2.89 -7.47 0.30
N GLU A 51 -2.41 -8.67 0.62
CA GLU A 51 -2.27 -9.12 2.02
C GLU A 51 -1.34 -8.20 2.81
N LEU A 52 -0.21 -7.80 2.22
CA LEU A 52 0.72 -6.87 2.86
C LEU A 52 0.06 -5.51 3.16
N LEU A 53 -0.74 -4.99 2.22
CA LEU A 53 -1.48 -3.75 2.45
C LEU A 53 -2.55 -3.89 3.53
N LYS A 54 -3.25 -5.02 3.60
CA LYS A 54 -4.23 -5.29 4.66
C LYS A 54 -3.57 -5.37 6.03
N GLU A 55 -2.44 -6.07 6.15
CA GLU A 55 -1.68 -6.13 7.39
C GLU A 55 -1.16 -4.74 7.81
N PHE A 56 -0.67 -3.95 6.85
CA PHE A 56 -0.25 -2.57 7.10
C PHE A 56 -1.43 -1.69 7.56
N LEU A 57 -2.60 -1.83 6.95
CA LEU A 57 -3.81 -1.11 7.39
C LEU A 57 -4.27 -1.47 8.81
N LYS A 58 -4.05 -2.72 9.23
CA LYS A 58 -4.29 -3.13 10.63
C LYS A 58 -3.36 -2.39 11.59
N THR A 59 -2.09 -2.18 11.23
CA THR A 59 -1.16 -1.40 12.08
C THR A 59 -1.55 0.08 12.18
N LEU A 60 -2.28 0.62 11.19
CA LEU A 60 -2.83 1.98 11.22
C LEU A 60 -4.15 2.13 11.98
N SER A 61 -4.75 1.03 12.42
CA SER A 61 -6.03 1.02 13.13
C SER A 61 -5.87 0.66 14.61
N ALA A 62 -4.63 0.43 15.05
CA ALA A 62 -4.23 0.27 16.45
C ALA A 62 -3.81 1.61 17.05
#